data_AF-A0A414M4M0-F1
#
_entry.id   AF-A0A414M4M0-F1
#
_cell.length_a   1.000
_cell.length_b   1.000
_cell.length_c   1.000
_cell.angle_alpha   90.00
_cell.angle_beta   90.00
_cell.angle_gamma   90.00
#
_symmetry.space_group_name_H-M   'P 1'
#
loop_
_entity.id
_entity.type
_entity.pdbx_description
1 polymer ?
#
loop_
_entity_poly.entity_id
_entity_poly.type
_entity_poly.pdbx_seq_one_letter_code
_entity_poly.pdbx_strand_id
1 'polypeptide(L)'
;MTCEKNEPVISDEPVIPPTDQPKEPQESISTDGIINWNNEFIIVGDNNMANIGSNDWNAVTYGNGRYVTVGDSNSAACSIDGINWTATSGFNDLSGICYGNGKFIAVGTGGNVRYSDDGAGWSTVTIPGKTNLRAVCYENGKFVAVGENGVIAYSTDGSSWTAKNVGSNDWNSVCYGNGKFVAVENDGGVAYSTDGINWTAKKVGSNWWYGVCYGNEKFVVVGTDGDVAYSTDGISWTRTTISDAPTIMAVCCGNGKFVAVGRIWNASGYYIRAIYYSTDGINWTSKTMGRGELYGICPVQ
;
A
#
# COMPACT_ATOMS: atom_id res chain seq x y z
N MET A 1 84.12 23.77 13.34
CA MET A 1 83.08 22.74 13.43
C MET A 1 81.83 23.40 13.98
N THR A 2 80.98 23.87 13.08
CA THR A 2 79.66 24.44 13.37
C THR A 2 78.64 23.39 12.96
N CYS A 3 77.82 22.92 13.91
CA CYS A 3 76.64 22.11 13.63
C CYS A 3 75.43 23.01 13.86
N GLU A 4 74.84 23.52 12.79
CA GLU A 4 73.52 24.14 12.82
C GLU A 4 72.47 23.02 12.94
N LYS A 5 71.62 23.11 13.98
CA LYS A 5 70.40 22.32 14.10
C LYS A 5 69.27 23.11 13.47
N ASN A 6 68.71 22.58 12.38
CA ASN A 6 67.44 23.02 11.82
C ASN A 6 66.30 22.57 12.73
N GLU A 7 65.51 23.52 13.24
CA GLU A 7 64.17 23.24 13.78
C GLU A 7 63.12 23.62 12.72
N PRO A 8 62.04 22.82 12.54
CA PRO A 8 61.05 23.07 11.52
C PRO A 8 60.07 24.18 11.94
N VAL A 9 59.72 25.03 10.98
CA VAL A 9 58.65 26.03 11.08
C VAL A 9 57.31 25.30 11.18
N ILE A 10 56.58 25.47 12.29
CA ILE A 10 55.17 25.07 12.40
C ILE A 10 54.35 26.18 11.76
N SER A 11 53.67 25.88 10.66
CA SER A 11 52.68 26.78 10.05
C SER A 11 51.36 26.67 10.82
N ASP A 12 50.96 27.73 11.52
CA ASP A 12 49.62 27.88 12.06
C ASP A 12 48.63 28.19 10.92
N GLU A 13 48.14 27.16 10.25
CA GLU A 13 46.94 27.30 9.41
C GLU A 13 45.69 27.23 10.31
N PRO A 14 44.73 28.17 10.18
CA PRO A 14 43.49 28.12 10.92
C PRO A 14 42.66 26.91 10.46
N VAL A 15 42.23 26.08 11.40
CA VAL A 15 41.27 25.00 11.15
C VAL A 15 39.95 25.65 10.74
N ILE A 16 39.68 25.66 9.43
CA ILE A 16 38.39 26.06 8.87
C ILE A 16 37.40 24.95 9.26
N PRO A 17 36.36 25.21 10.07
CA PRO A 17 35.34 24.20 10.33
C PRO A 17 34.69 23.81 8.99
N PRO A 18 34.34 22.52 8.79
CA PRO A 18 33.77 22.08 7.52
C PRO A 18 32.55 22.94 7.19
N THR A 19 32.67 23.65 6.06
CA THR A 19 31.63 24.44 5.41
C THR A 19 30.38 23.59 5.20
N ASP A 20 29.23 24.17 5.53
CA ASP A 20 27.85 23.70 5.32
C ASP A 20 27.76 22.42 4.49
N GLN A 21 27.80 21.27 5.18
CA GLN A 21 27.13 20.08 4.67
C GLN A 21 25.67 20.48 4.42
N PRO A 22 25.06 20.12 3.27
CA PRO A 22 23.62 20.25 3.13
C PRO A 22 23.01 19.58 4.35
N LYS A 23 22.27 20.33 5.17
CA LYS A 23 21.48 19.72 6.24
C LYS A 23 20.63 18.66 5.56
N GLU A 24 20.86 17.40 5.93
CA GLU A 24 19.98 16.29 5.59
C GLU A 24 18.55 16.79 5.86
N PRO A 25 17.61 16.67 4.90
CA PRO A 25 16.26 17.15 5.12
C PRO A 25 15.76 16.57 6.43
N GLN A 26 15.50 17.42 7.42
CA GLN A 26 14.90 16.94 8.66
C GLN A 26 13.55 16.35 8.28
N GLU A 27 13.45 15.03 8.45
CA GLU A 27 12.22 14.29 8.24
C GLU A 27 11.15 14.89 9.15
N SER A 28 10.18 15.59 8.56
CA SER A 28 8.90 15.80 9.24
C SER A 28 8.19 14.46 9.22
N ILE A 29 8.50 13.61 10.21
CA ILE A 29 7.69 12.43 10.52
C ILE A 29 6.36 13.01 10.99
N SER A 30 5.37 13.03 10.09
CA SER A 30 4.05 13.62 10.28
C SER A 30 3.56 13.46 11.73
N THR A 31 3.36 14.59 12.38
CA THR A 31 2.71 14.72 13.68
C THR A 31 1.22 14.38 13.50
N ASP A 32 0.72 13.50 14.36
CA ASP A 32 -0.69 13.10 14.49
C ASP A 32 -1.22 12.07 13.49
N GLY A 33 -0.66 10.87 13.60
CA GLY A 33 -1.28 9.64 13.12
C GLY A 33 -0.82 9.23 11.73
N ILE A 34 -1.23 9.97 10.69
CA ILE A 34 -0.98 9.52 9.31
C ILE A 34 0.47 9.71 9.00
N ILE A 35 1.09 8.72 8.38
CA ILE A 35 2.50 8.79 8.06
C ILE A 35 2.61 9.33 6.64
N ASN A 36 2.88 10.62 6.54
CA ASN A 36 3.36 11.23 5.31
C ASN A 36 4.87 10.93 5.18
N TRP A 37 5.20 9.88 4.44
CA TRP A 37 6.56 9.42 4.28
C TRP A 37 7.25 10.20 3.16
N ASN A 38 8.19 11.07 3.56
CA ASN A 38 9.02 11.90 2.68
C ASN A 38 8.22 12.84 1.74
N ASN A 39 6.98 13.22 2.07
CA ASN A 39 6.09 13.97 1.17
C ASN A 39 5.81 13.26 -0.16
N GLU A 40 5.98 11.94 -0.20
CA GLU A 40 5.81 11.14 -1.40
C GLU A 40 4.72 10.08 -1.26
N PHE A 41 4.40 9.66 -0.03
CA PHE A 41 3.40 8.62 0.24
C PHE A 41 2.59 8.93 1.49
N ILE A 42 1.29 8.69 1.40
CA ILE A 42 0.38 8.67 2.54
C ILE A 42 0.18 7.23 2.97
N ILE A 43 0.39 6.97 4.26
CA ILE A 43 0.33 5.62 4.84
C ILE A 43 -0.62 5.61 6.04
N VAL A 44 -1.49 4.60 6.06
CA VAL A 44 -2.51 4.36 7.10
C VAL A 44 -2.32 2.98 7.76
N GLY A 45 -2.82 2.83 8.97
CA GLY A 45 -2.60 1.67 9.84
C GLY A 45 -3.44 1.73 11.11
N ASP A 46 -3.00 1.00 12.13
CA ASP A 46 -3.71 0.91 13.41
C ASP A 46 -3.57 2.21 14.22
N ASN A 47 -4.69 2.81 14.65
CA ASN A 47 -4.68 3.98 15.55
C ASN A 47 -3.77 5.15 15.10
N ASN A 48 -3.51 5.24 13.80
CA ASN A 48 -2.59 6.21 13.22
C ASN A 48 -3.38 7.33 12.53
N MET A 49 -4.50 7.76 13.11
CA MET A 49 -5.28 8.93 12.67
C MET A 49 -5.92 9.59 13.90
N ALA A 50 -5.08 9.94 14.89
CA ALA A 50 -5.52 10.36 16.21
C ALA A 50 -6.55 11.51 16.20
N ASN A 51 -6.45 12.41 15.22
CA ASN A 51 -7.33 13.58 15.10
C ASN A 51 -8.77 13.28 14.66
N ILE A 52 -9.05 12.05 14.20
CA ILE A 52 -10.40 11.65 13.76
C ILE A 52 -10.89 10.32 14.36
N GLY A 53 -10.22 9.83 15.41
CA GLY A 53 -10.62 8.64 16.18
C GLY A 53 -9.62 7.48 16.15
N SER A 54 -9.76 6.58 17.12
CA SER A 54 -8.94 5.36 17.25
C SER A 54 -9.54 4.22 16.42
N ASN A 55 -9.34 4.27 15.11
CA ASN A 55 -9.78 3.22 14.19
C ASN A 55 -8.58 2.58 13.49
N ASP A 56 -8.77 1.35 13.03
CA ASP A 56 -7.86 0.69 12.11
C ASP A 56 -8.24 1.09 10.69
N TRP A 57 -7.29 1.72 9.98
CA TRP A 57 -7.49 2.24 8.64
C TRP A 57 -6.86 1.29 7.64
N ASN A 58 -7.70 0.66 6.83
CA ASN A 58 -7.32 -0.48 6.01
C ASN A 58 -6.72 -0.07 4.66
N ALA A 59 -7.25 1.01 4.05
CA ALA A 59 -6.83 1.44 2.73
C ALA A 59 -6.94 2.95 2.54
N VAL A 60 -6.13 3.48 1.64
CA VAL A 60 -6.12 4.90 1.27
C VAL A 60 -5.88 5.03 -0.23
N THR A 61 -6.53 6.01 -0.87
CA THR A 61 -6.35 6.32 -2.29
C THR A 61 -6.33 7.83 -2.50
N TYR A 62 -5.81 8.27 -3.64
CA TYR A 62 -5.89 9.65 -4.09
C TYR A 62 -6.64 9.71 -5.42
N GLY A 63 -7.52 10.69 -5.57
CA GLY A 63 -8.27 10.93 -6.79
C GLY A 63 -9.03 12.24 -6.70
N ASN A 64 -9.37 12.84 -7.84
CA ASN A 64 -10.16 14.08 -7.88
C ASN A 64 -9.64 15.21 -6.95
N GLY A 65 -8.32 15.33 -6.76
CA GLY A 65 -7.73 16.34 -5.86
C GLY A 65 -7.88 16.04 -4.36
N ARG A 66 -8.12 14.79 -3.97
CA ARG A 66 -8.44 14.41 -2.59
C ARG A 66 -7.93 13.02 -2.24
N TYR A 67 -7.39 12.91 -1.02
CA TYR A 67 -7.12 11.64 -0.36
C TYR A 67 -8.39 11.12 0.32
N VAL A 68 -8.64 9.83 0.21
CA VAL A 68 -9.76 9.16 0.87
C VAL A 68 -9.26 7.86 1.49
N THR A 69 -9.60 7.64 2.75
CA THR A 69 -9.28 6.43 3.49
C THR A 69 -10.54 5.78 4.05
N VAL A 70 -10.49 4.47 4.20
CA VAL A 70 -11.56 3.64 4.73
C VAL A 70 -11.00 2.65 5.73
N GLY A 71 -11.82 2.25 6.70
CA GLY A 71 -11.38 1.37 7.77
C GLY A 71 -12.52 0.73 8.53
N ASP A 72 -12.16 0.23 9.71
CA ASP A 72 -13.07 -0.45 10.61
C ASP A 72 -13.89 0.53 11.44
N SER A 73 -14.84 -0.01 12.21
CA SER A 73 -15.72 0.76 13.09
C SER A 73 -16.51 1.81 12.30
N ASN A 74 -17.00 1.41 11.12
CA ASN A 74 -17.93 2.19 10.30
C ASN A 74 -17.38 3.55 9.85
N SER A 75 -16.07 3.64 9.56
CA SER A 75 -15.36 4.89 9.30
C SER A 75 -14.82 5.03 7.87
N ALA A 76 -15.02 6.22 7.30
CA ALA A 76 -14.31 6.72 6.12
C ALA A 76 -13.83 8.14 6.43
N ALA A 77 -12.77 8.62 5.79
CA ALA A 77 -12.33 10.00 5.94
C ALA A 77 -11.71 10.53 4.65
N CYS A 78 -11.74 11.85 4.47
CA CYS A 78 -11.11 12.49 3.34
C CYS A 78 -10.32 13.74 3.69
N SER A 79 -9.37 14.09 2.83
CA SER A 79 -8.47 15.23 2.99
C SER A 79 -8.02 15.77 1.64
N ILE A 80 -7.89 17.08 1.50
CA ILE A 80 -7.33 17.72 0.29
C ILE A 80 -5.82 17.96 0.37
N ASP A 81 -5.25 17.86 1.57
CA ASP A 81 -3.84 18.20 1.85
C ASP A 81 -3.05 17.02 2.46
N GLY A 82 -3.72 15.90 2.74
CA GLY A 82 -3.13 14.72 3.38
C GLY A 82 -2.85 14.90 4.88
N ILE A 83 -3.17 16.06 5.45
CA ILE A 83 -2.83 16.46 6.83
C ILE A 83 -4.11 16.65 7.65
N ASN A 84 -5.07 17.40 7.13
CA ASN A 84 -6.34 17.69 7.78
C ASN A 84 -7.42 16.77 7.22
N TRP A 85 -7.97 15.91 8.07
CA TRP A 85 -8.94 14.89 7.67
C TRP A 85 -10.31 15.15 8.25
N THR A 86 -11.33 14.90 7.44
CA THR A 86 -12.74 14.96 7.83
C THR A 86 -13.31 13.55 7.80
N ALA A 87 -13.73 13.05 8.95
CA ALA A 87 -14.39 11.75 9.05
C ALA A 87 -15.85 11.80 8.62
N THR A 88 -16.30 10.71 8.01
CA THR A 88 -17.69 10.40 7.72
C THR A 88 -18.02 9.10 8.42
N SER A 89 -19.11 9.09 9.20
CA SER A 89 -19.60 7.91 9.93
C SER A 89 -20.75 7.22 9.20
N GLY A 90 -21.13 6.03 9.67
CA GLY A 90 -22.31 5.30 9.18
C GLY A 90 -22.00 4.31 8.06
N PHE A 91 -20.74 3.87 7.98
CA PHE A 91 -20.31 2.80 7.08
C PHE A 91 -20.54 1.42 7.68
N ASN A 92 -20.23 0.37 6.91
CA ASN A 92 -19.84 -0.91 7.48
C ASN A 92 -18.30 -0.93 7.48
N ASP A 93 -17.66 -1.96 8.03
CA ASP A 93 -16.21 -2.11 7.88
C ASP A 93 -15.85 -2.23 6.39
N LEU A 94 -14.88 -1.40 5.97
CA LEU A 94 -14.41 -1.28 4.60
C LEU A 94 -12.93 -1.64 4.54
N SER A 95 -12.56 -2.46 3.57
CA SER A 95 -11.24 -3.08 3.48
C SER A 95 -10.40 -2.52 2.33
N GLY A 96 -11.04 -2.10 1.24
CA GLY A 96 -10.36 -1.61 0.05
C GLY A 96 -11.03 -0.38 -0.54
N ILE A 97 -10.23 0.50 -1.17
CA ILE A 97 -10.72 1.67 -1.88
C ILE A 97 -9.87 1.95 -3.12
N CYS A 98 -10.50 2.38 -4.20
CA CYS A 98 -9.82 2.94 -5.37
C CYS A 98 -10.54 4.17 -5.90
N TYR A 99 -9.87 4.93 -6.77
CA TYR A 99 -10.48 5.98 -7.57
C TYR A 99 -10.33 5.67 -9.06
N GLY A 100 -11.39 5.93 -9.82
CA GLY A 100 -11.41 5.74 -11.26
C GLY A 100 -12.76 6.11 -11.85
N ASN A 101 -12.82 6.38 -13.16
CA ASN A 101 -14.06 6.84 -13.82
C ASN A 101 -14.77 8.01 -13.13
N GLY A 102 -14.03 8.92 -12.49
CA GLY A 102 -14.62 10.02 -11.73
C GLY A 102 -15.20 9.64 -10.36
N LYS A 103 -15.03 8.40 -9.90
CA LYS A 103 -15.63 7.87 -8.66
C LYS A 103 -14.60 7.26 -7.73
N PHE A 104 -14.78 7.47 -6.44
CA PHE A 104 -14.24 6.63 -5.40
C PHE A 104 -15.15 5.41 -5.23
N ILE A 105 -14.56 4.22 -5.20
CA ILE A 105 -15.23 2.96 -4.91
C ILE A 105 -14.56 2.33 -3.70
N ALA A 106 -15.31 2.11 -2.63
CA ALA A 106 -14.86 1.40 -1.44
C ALA A 106 -15.65 0.09 -1.28
N VAL A 107 -14.97 -0.97 -0.84
CA VAL A 107 -15.54 -2.31 -0.70
C VAL A 107 -15.22 -2.89 0.67
N GLY A 108 -16.06 -3.80 1.17
CA GLY A 108 -15.85 -4.39 2.49
C GLY A 108 -16.81 -5.51 2.88
N THR A 109 -17.10 -5.59 4.18
CA THR A 109 -17.83 -6.68 4.82
C THR A 109 -19.20 -6.93 4.20
N GLY A 110 -19.57 -8.20 4.04
CA GLY A 110 -20.90 -8.62 3.55
C GLY A 110 -21.22 -8.19 2.11
N GLY A 111 -20.21 -7.93 1.29
CA GLY A 111 -20.36 -7.52 -0.10
C GLY A 111 -20.78 -6.06 -0.26
N ASN A 112 -20.55 -5.24 0.77
CA ASN A 112 -20.83 -3.81 0.72
C ASN A 112 -19.91 -3.12 -0.28
N VAL A 113 -20.51 -2.28 -1.12
CA VAL A 113 -19.81 -1.36 -2.01
C VAL A 113 -20.36 0.05 -1.78
N ARG A 114 -19.47 0.99 -1.54
CA ARG A 114 -19.78 2.41 -1.41
C ARG A 114 -19.17 3.14 -2.59
N TYR A 115 -19.90 4.07 -3.16
CA TYR A 115 -19.39 4.89 -4.25
C TYR A 115 -19.67 6.37 -4.01
N SER A 116 -18.76 7.22 -4.48
CA SER A 116 -18.81 8.66 -4.28
C SER A 116 -18.10 9.38 -5.41
N ASP A 117 -18.62 10.53 -5.85
CA ASP A 117 -17.94 11.37 -6.85
C ASP A 117 -16.90 12.30 -6.21
N ASP A 118 -17.06 12.59 -4.90
CA ASP A 118 -16.24 13.57 -4.18
C ASP A 118 -15.48 12.97 -2.98
N GLY A 119 -15.75 11.72 -2.59
CA GLY A 119 -15.13 11.07 -1.42
C GLY A 119 -15.70 11.51 -0.07
N ALA A 120 -16.71 12.38 -0.05
CA ALA A 120 -17.38 12.87 1.16
C ALA A 120 -18.83 12.40 1.25
N GLY A 121 -19.59 12.47 0.15
CA GLY A 121 -20.96 11.99 0.03
C GLY A 121 -21.02 10.60 -0.61
N TRP A 122 -21.57 9.61 0.09
CA TRP A 122 -21.52 8.21 -0.35
C TRP A 122 -22.89 7.62 -0.60
N SER A 123 -23.00 6.90 -1.71
CA SER A 123 -24.10 5.99 -2.01
C SER A 123 -23.68 4.55 -1.76
N THR A 124 -24.65 3.64 -1.57
CA THR A 124 -24.38 2.24 -1.26
C THR A 124 -25.01 1.30 -2.30
N VAL A 125 -24.31 0.23 -2.62
CA VAL A 125 -24.83 -0.94 -3.32
C VAL A 125 -24.26 -2.20 -2.66
N THR A 126 -24.95 -3.32 -2.81
CA THR A 126 -24.48 -4.61 -2.29
C THR A 126 -24.37 -5.59 -3.44
N ILE A 127 -23.24 -6.29 -3.52
CA ILE A 127 -23.07 -7.36 -4.49
C ILE A 127 -23.89 -8.58 -4.02
N PRO A 128 -24.73 -9.17 -4.89
CA PRO A 128 -25.46 -10.40 -4.57
C PRO A 128 -24.51 -11.53 -4.11
N GLY A 129 -24.89 -12.28 -3.09
CA GLY A 129 -24.07 -13.39 -2.55
C GLY A 129 -23.26 -13.08 -1.29
N LYS A 130 -23.22 -11.81 -0.84
CA LYS A 130 -22.78 -11.35 0.51
C LYS A 130 -21.49 -11.98 1.07
N THR A 131 -20.41 -12.06 0.30
CA THR A 131 -19.07 -12.39 0.82
C THR A 131 -18.26 -11.12 1.08
N ASN A 132 -17.27 -11.16 1.98
CA ASN A 132 -16.45 -9.98 2.24
C ASN A 132 -15.57 -9.66 1.04
N LEU A 133 -15.52 -8.39 0.66
CA LEU A 133 -14.63 -7.88 -0.37
C LEU A 133 -13.41 -7.25 0.30
N ARG A 134 -12.21 -7.53 -0.22
CA ARG A 134 -10.93 -7.13 0.39
C ARG A 134 -10.24 -6.00 -0.36
N ALA A 135 -10.31 -6.02 -1.69
CA ALA A 135 -9.66 -5.01 -2.52
C ALA A 135 -10.48 -4.68 -3.76
N VAL A 136 -10.23 -3.49 -4.31
CA VAL A 136 -10.80 -3.01 -5.56
C VAL A 136 -9.76 -2.18 -6.32
N CYS A 137 -9.72 -2.30 -7.64
CA CYS A 137 -8.96 -1.42 -8.50
C CYS A 137 -9.82 -0.94 -9.67
N TYR A 138 -9.42 0.15 -10.33
CA TYR A 138 -10.02 0.61 -11.57
C TYR A 138 -8.96 0.74 -12.65
N GLU A 139 -9.17 0.10 -13.79
CA GLU A 139 -8.40 0.36 -15.00
C GLU A 139 -9.11 -0.25 -16.22
N ASN A 140 -8.68 0.10 -17.45
CA ASN A 140 -9.25 -0.47 -18.68
C ASN A 140 -10.80 -0.39 -18.72
N GLY A 141 -11.33 0.72 -18.21
CA GLY A 141 -12.76 1.02 -18.17
C GLY A 141 -13.58 0.20 -17.17
N LYS A 142 -12.96 -0.55 -16.24
CA LYS A 142 -13.67 -1.38 -15.26
C LYS A 142 -13.12 -1.23 -13.86
N PHE A 143 -14.04 -1.19 -12.90
CA PHE A 143 -13.77 -1.55 -11.52
C PHE A 143 -13.74 -3.07 -11.40
N VAL A 144 -12.75 -3.60 -10.69
CA VAL A 144 -12.61 -5.01 -10.37
C VAL A 144 -12.40 -5.12 -8.87
N ALA A 145 -13.31 -5.82 -8.18
CA ALA A 145 -13.25 -6.09 -6.75
C ALA A 145 -13.01 -7.58 -6.52
N VAL A 146 -12.24 -7.91 -5.49
CA VAL A 146 -11.90 -9.29 -5.13
C VAL A 146 -12.12 -9.51 -3.63
N GLY A 147 -12.34 -10.76 -3.22
CA GLY A 147 -12.56 -11.07 -1.82
C GLY A 147 -12.65 -12.56 -1.49
N GLU A 148 -13.40 -12.85 -0.45
CA GLU A 148 -13.49 -14.18 0.16
C GLU A 148 -14.25 -15.21 -0.70
N ASN A 149 -13.95 -16.48 -0.46
CA ASN A 149 -14.58 -17.63 -1.14
C ASN A 149 -14.48 -17.57 -2.67
N GLY A 150 -13.36 -17.02 -3.17
CA GLY A 150 -13.06 -16.90 -4.59
C GLY A 150 -13.80 -15.79 -5.31
N VAL A 151 -14.51 -14.89 -4.61
CA VAL A 151 -15.31 -13.86 -5.29
C VAL A 151 -14.43 -12.89 -6.07
N ILE A 152 -14.76 -12.70 -7.34
CA ILE A 152 -14.28 -11.61 -8.18
C ILE A 152 -15.50 -10.97 -8.84
N ALA A 153 -15.64 -9.66 -8.67
CA ALA A 153 -16.73 -8.88 -9.23
C ALA A 153 -16.21 -7.73 -10.09
N TYR A 154 -16.97 -7.33 -11.09
CA TYR A 154 -16.63 -6.21 -11.95
C TYR A 154 -17.83 -5.29 -12.19
N SER A 155 -17.51 -4.04 -12.52
CA SER A 155 -18.48 -3.00 -12.85
C SER A 155 -17.85 -1.96 -13.79
N THR A 156 -18.64 -1.38 -14.69
CA THR A 156 -18.20 -0.27 -15.55
C THR A 156 -18.63 1.10 -15.02
N ASP A 157 -19.60 1.14 -14.12
CA ASP A 157 -20.24 2.36 -13.60
C ASP A 157 -20.03 2.57 -12.08
N GLY A 158 -19.57 1.54 -11.37
CA GLY A 158 -19.40 1.52 -9.92
C GLY A 158 -20.70 1.26 -9.14
N SER A 159 -21.86 1.29 -9.79
CA SER A 159 -23.19 1.11 -9.18
C SER A 159 -23.85 -0.22 -9.54
N SER A 160 -23.44 -0.87 -10.63
CA SER A 160 -24.00 -2.13 -11.13
C SER A 160 -22.88 -3.16 -11.22
N TRP A 161 -22.99 -4.25 -10.45
CA TRP A 161 -21.91 -5.22 -10.29
C TRP A 161 -22.32 -6.61 -10.76
N THR A 162 -21.41 -7.27 -11.46
CA THR A 162 -21.51 -8.70 -11.80
C THR A 162 -20.42 -9.45 -11.06
N ALA A 163 -20.79 -10.49 -10.33
CA ALA A 163 -19.86 -11.31 -9.56
C ALA A 163 -19.80 -12.74 -10.06
N LYS A 164 -18.63 -13.35 -9.90
CA LYS A 164 -18.39 -14.77 -10.14
C LYS A 164 -17.34 -15.29 -9.17
N ASN A 165 -17.21 -16.61 -9.10
CA ASN A 165 -16.15 -17.23 -8.31
C ASN A 165 -15.02 -17.70 -9.23
N VAL A 166 -13.79 -17.45 -8.79
CA VAL A 166 -12.55 -17.96 -9.37
C VAL A 166 -11.83 -18.69 -8.25
N GLY A 167 -11.83 -20.02 -8.30
CA GLY A 167 -11.37 -20.84 -7.18
C GLY A 167 -12.30 -20.75 -5.96
N SER A 168 -11.76 -21.11 -4.79
CA SER A 168 -12.47 -21.10 -3.51
C SER A 168 -11.70 -20.41 -2.37
N ASN A 169 -10.46 -19.98 -2.61
CA ASN A 169 -9.63 -19.30 -1.62
C ASN A 169 -9.98 -17.80 -1.57
N ASP A 170 -9.43 -17.09 -0.57
CA ASP A 170 -9.67 -15.67 -0.40
C ASP A 170 -8.68 -14.83 -1.19
N TRP A 171 -9.20 -14.03 -2.13
CA TRP A 171 -8.41 -13.02 -2.85
C TRP A 171 -8.21 -11.78 -1.97
N ASN A 172 -6.97 -11.38 -1.75
CA ASN A 172 -6.59 -10.30 -0.84
C ASN A 172 -6.39 -8.96 -1.54
N SER A 173 -5.78 -8.97 -2.72
CA SER A 173 -5.43 -7.75 -3.43
C SER A 173 -5.53 -7.94 -4.94
N VAL A 174 -5.78 -6.85 -5.65
CA VAL A 174 -5.88 -6.78 -7.10
C VAL A 174 -5.29 -5.47 -7.60
N CYS A 175 -4.53 -5.54 -8.69
CA CYS A 175 -4.05 -4.36 -9.40
C CYS A 175 -4.16 -4.55 -10.91
N TYR A 176 -3.92 -3.49 -11.67
CA TYR A 176 -3.77 -3.55 -13.12
C TYR A 176 -2.41 -3.02 -13.55
N GLY A 177 -1.84 -3.64 -14.58
CA GLY A 177 -0.59 -3.23 -15.20
C GLY A 177 -0.30 -4.04 -16.45
N ASN A 178 0.54 -3.53 -17.36
CA ASN A 178 0.95 -4.25 -18.57
C ASN A 178 -0.20 -5.01 -19.30
N GLY A 179 -1.36 -4.36 -19.43
CA GLY A 179 -2.53 -4.93 -20.10
C GLY A 179 -3.33 -5.98 -19.32
N LYS A 180 -3.04 -6.20 -18.03
CA LYS A 180 -3.65 -7.27 -17.22
C LYS A 180 -4.05 -6.79 -15.83
N PHE A 181 -5.19 -7.28 -15.38
CA PHE A 181 -5.49 -7.40 -13.96
C PHE A 181 -4.72 -8.59 -13.38
N VAL A 182 -4.17 -8.41 -12.18
CA VAL A 182 -3.52 -9.45 -11.39
C VAL A 182 -4.12 -9.43 -9.99
N ALA A 183 -4.61 -10.58 -9.52
CA ALA A 183 -5.14 -10.78 -8.18
C ALA A 183 -4.31 -11.83 -7.45
N VAL A 184 -4.20 -11.69 -6.13
CA VAL A 184 -3.41 -12.59 -5.27
C VAL A 184 -4.23 -13.07 -4.08
N GLU A 185 -4.00 -14.31 -3.66
CA GLU A 185 -4.79 -14.97 -2.61
C GLU A 185 -3.93 -15.58 -1.50
N ASN A 186 -4.63 -16.04 -0.47
CA ASN A 186 -4.07 -16.96 0.51
C ASN A 186 -3.59 -18.26 -0.16
N ASP A 187 -2.58 -18.92 0.43
CA ASP A 187 -1.99 -20.19 -0.08
C ASP A 187 -1.27 -20.08 -1.45
N GLY A 188 -0.70 -18.91 -1.72
CA GLY A 188 0.26 -18.73 -2.81
C GLY A 188 -0.38 -18.56 -4.19
N GLY A 189 -1.69 -18.47 -4.30
CA GLY A 189 -2.36 -18.30 -5.60
C GLY A 189 -2.21 -16.90 -6.19
N VAL A 190 -2.03 -16.85 -7.51
CA VAL A 190 -2.04 -15.64 -8.33
C VAL A 190 -2.94 -15.90 -9.53
N ALA A 191 -3.85 -14.99 -9.82
CA ALA A 191 -4.68 -15.03 -11.02
C ALA A 191 -4.46 -13.79 -11.88
N TYR A 192 -4.57 -13.96 -13.19
CA TYR A 192 -4.50 -12.86 -14.14
C TYR A 192 -5.69 -12.86 -15.11
N SER A 193 -6.00 -11.68 -15.63
CA SER A 193 -7.06 -11.45 -16.61
C SER A 193 -6.75 -10.25 -17.50
N THR A 194 -7.05 -10.32 -18.79
CA THR A 194 -6.92 -9.17 -19.70
C THR A 194 -8.19 -8.32 -19.79
N ASP A 195 -9.34 -8.87 -19.40
CA ASP A 195 -10.65 -8.23 -19.54
C ASP A 195 -11.33 -7.92 -18.20
N GLY A 196 -10.80 -8.42 -17.07
CA GLY A 196 -11.36 -8.32 -15.73
C GLY A 196 -12.50 -9.30 -15.47
N ILE A 197 -12.85 -10.13 -16.46
CA ILE A 197 -14.02 -11.00 -16.47
C ILE A 197 -13.60 -12.46 -16.53
N ASN A 198 -12.64 -12.83 -17.37
CA ASN A 198 -12.13 -14.19 -17.53
C ASN A 198 -10.74 -14.29 -16.91
N TRP A 199 -10.58 -15.23 -15.97
CA TRP A 199 -9.41 -15.30 -15.09
C TRP A 199 -8.74 -16.66 -15.19
N THR A 200 -7.41 -16.64 -15.19
CA THR A 200 -6.58 -17.85 -15.11
C THR A 200 -5.78 -17.80 -13.82
N ALA A 201 -6.00 -18.77 -12.94
CA ALA A 201 -5.30 -18.89 -11.66
C ALA A 201 -4.13 -19.88 -11.76
N LYS A 202 -3.05 -19.58 -11.02
CA LYS A 202 -1.85 -20.40 -10.90
C LYS A 202 -1.25 -20.26 -9.50
N LYS A 203 -0.59 -21.31 -9.01
CA LYS A 203 0.14 -21.27 -7.75
C LYS A 203 1.57 -20.71 -7.93
N VAL A 204 1.93 -19.77 -7.08
CA VAL A 204 3.25 -19.12 -6.97
C VAL A 204 3.66 -19.18 -5.49
N GLY A 205 4.26 -20.30 -5.07
CA GLY A 205 4.60 -20.56 -3.66
C GLY A 205 3.44 -21.14 -2.85
N SER A 206 3.50 -21.02 -1.53
CA SER A 206 2.52 -21.57 -0.58
C SER A 206 2.15 -20.61 0.56
N ASN A 207 2.77 -19.43 0.58
CA ASN A 207 2.57 -18.42 1.64
C ASN A 207 1.41 -17.50 1.30
N TRP A 208 0.98 -16.67 2.26
CA TRP A 208 -0.15 -15.76 2.03
C TRP A 208 0.33 -14.50 1.34
N TRP A 209 -0.26 -14.19 0.19
CA TRP A 209 -0.03 -12.94 -0.53
C TRP A 209 -1.05 -11.90 -0.10
N TYR A 210 -0.59 -10.73 0.35
CA TYR A 210 -1.48 -9.67 0.85
C TYR A 210 -1.62 -8.50 -0.10
N GLY A 211 -0.51 -8.07 -0.72
CA GLY A 211 -0.49 -6.89 -1.57
C GLY A 211 0.06 -7.20 -2.95
N VAL A 212 -0.50 -6.57 -3.98
CA VAL A 212 0.07 -6.54 -5.32
C VAL A 212 -0.02 -5.12 -5.90
N CYS A 213 1.02 -4.70 -6.59
CA CYS A 213 1.00 -3.48 -7.39
C CYS A 213 1.75 -3.66 -8.71
N TYR A 214 1.56 -2.71 -9.61
CA TYR A 214 2.34 -2.58 -10.84
C TYR A 214 2.99 -1.21 -10.91
N GLY A 215 4.24 -1.18 -11.34
CA GLY A 215 5.01 0.02 -11.60
C GLY A 215 6.41 -0.36 -12.05
N ASN A 216 7.20 0.59 -12.55
CA ASN A 216 8.55 0.32 -13.05
C ASN A 216 8.61 -0.95 -13.94
N GLU A 217 7.63 -1.07 -14.84
CA GLU A 217 7.48 -2.17 -15.81
C GLU A 217 7.27 -3.59 -15.23
N LYS A 218 6.93 -3.70 -13.95
CA LYS A 218 6.74 -5.01 -13.30
C LYS A 218 5.64 -5.01 -12.25
N PHE A 219 5.06 -6.19 -12.07
CA PHE A 219 4.26 -6.53 -10.92
C PHE A 219 5.16 -6.92 -9.76
N VAL A 220 4.76 -6.50 -8.56
CA VAL A 220 5.38 -6.87 -7.29
C VAL A 220 4.27 -7.32 -6.35
N VAL A 221 4.46 -8.51 -5.77
CA VAL A 221 3.57 -9.13 -4.79
C VAL A 221 4.33 -9.28 -3.47
N VAL A 222 3.66 -9.00 -2.36
CA VAL A 222 4.22 -9.05 -1.00
C VAL A 222 3.32 -9.86 -0.07
N GLY A 223 3.91 -10.52 0.92
CA GLY A 223 3.19 -11.45 1.79
C GLY A 223 3.79 -11.65 3.18
N THR A 224 3.55 -12.84 3.75
CA THR A 224 4.09 -13.27 5.05
C THR A 224 5.56 -13.68 4.96
N ASP A 225 6.25 -13.70 6.11
CA ASP A 225 7.63 -14.20 6.26
C ASP A 225 8.63 -13.54 5.31
N GLY A 226 8.39 -12.28 4.93
CA GLY A 226 9.22 -11.51 4.01
C GLY A 226 9.13 -11.96 2.56
N ASP A 227 8.19 -12.83 2.20
CA ASP A 227 8.04 -13.30 0.84
C ASP A 227 7.67 -12.15 -0.11
N VAL A 228 8.38 -12.11 -1.23
CA VAL A 228 8.13 -11.21 -2.35
C VAL A 228 8.15 -12.04 -3.64
N ALA A 229 7.27 -11.72 -4.58
CA ALA A 229 7.34 -12.22 -5.94
C ALA A 229 7.25 -11.07 -6.93
N TYR A 230 7.93 -11.20 -8.07
CA TYR A 230 7.85 -10.21 -9.13
C TYR A 230 7.71 -10.86 -10.51
N SER A 231 7.12 -10.10 -11.43
CA SER A 231 6.84 -10.55 -12.79
C SER A 231 6.74 -9.35 -13.73
N THR A 232 7.27 -9.46 -14.95
CA THR A 232 7.08 -8.43 -15.99
C THR A 232 5.80 -8.66 -16.80
N ASP A 233 5.28 -9.89 -16.84
CA ASP A 233 4.15 -10.29 -17.68
C ASP A 233 2.84 -10.57 -16.90
N GLY A 234 2.92 -10.71 -15.57
CA GLY A 234 1.82 -11.08 -14.68
C GLY A 234 1.51 -12.58 -14.66
N ILE A 235 2.30 -13.41 -15.34
CA ILE A 235 2.06 -14.84 -15.60
C ILE A 235 3.21 -15.70 -15.06
N SER A 236 4.43 -15.25 -15.32
CA SER A 236 5.68 -15.91 -14.94
C SER A 236 6.31 -15.14 -13.79
N TRP A 237 6.49 -15.81 -12.66
CA TRP A 237 6.87 -15.17 -11.39
C TRP A 237 8.19 -15.70 -10.88
N THR A 238 9.02 -14.79 -10.36
CA THR A 238 10.23 -15.12 -9.62
C THR A 238 10.04 -14.70 -8.17
N ARG A 239 10.40 -15.57 -7.22
CA ARG A 239 10.30 -15.30 -5.78
C ARG A 239 11.65 -14.86 -5.23
N THR A 240 11.59 -13.96 -4.25
CA THR A 240 12.69 -13.50 -3.42
C THR A 240 12.16 -13.29 -1.99
N THR A 241 13.04 -13.00 -1.05
CA THR A 241 12.65 -12.75 0.35
C THR A 241 13.34 -11.52 0.90
N ILE A 242 12.70 -10.90 1.87
CA ILE A 242 13.28 -9.86 2.74
C ILE A 242 13.74 -10.54 4.03
N SER A 243 14.96 -10.24 4.47
CA SER A 243 15.70 -11.04 5.45
C SER A 243 15.19 -11.00 6.89
N ASP A 244 14.41 -9.98 7.26
CA ASP A 244 13.81 -9.81 8.59
C ASP A 244 12.43 -10.46 8.72
N ALA A 245 12.00 -11.23 7.71
CA ALA A 245 10.77 -12.02 7.66
C ALA A 245 9.49 -11.26 8.09
N PRO A 246 9.22 -10.04 7.58
CA PRO A 246 8.04 -9.27 7.94
C PRO A 246 6.74 -9.90 7.46
N THR A 247 5.63 -9.42 8.01
CA THR A 247 4.34 -9.50 7.32
C THR A 247 4.07 -8.18 6.62
N ILE A 248 4.03 -8.20 5.29
CA ILE A 248 3.80 -7.00 4.47
C ILE A 248 2.36 -7.03 3.96
N MET A 249 1.60 -5.98 4.27
CA MET A 249 0.15 -5.93 4.05
C MET A 249 -0.21 -5.23 2.74
N ALA A 250 0.52 -4.17 2.38
CA ALA A 250 0.27 -3.42 1.16
C ALA A 250 1.57 -2.99 0.49
N VAL A 251 1.49 -2.80 -0.83
CA VAL A 251 2.57 -2.26 -1.65
C VAL A 251 1.97 -1.35 -2.71
N CYS A 252 2.64 -0.25 -3.01
CA CYS A 252 2.32 0.61 -4.15
C CYS A 252 3.60 1.05 -4.86
N CYS A 253 3.45 1.58 -6.08
CA CYS A 253 4.54 2.20 -6.82
C CYS A 253 4.19 3.66 -7.08
N GLY A 254 5.15 4.55 -6.85
CA GLY A 254 5.05 5.98 -7.10
C GLY A 254 6.44 6.60 -7.09
N ASN A 255 6.63 7.74 -7.76
CA ASN A 255 7.91 8.47 -7.74
C ASN A 255 9.13 7.59 -8.08
N GLY A 256 8.96 6.66 -9.03
CA GLY A 256 10.02 5.77 -9.50
C GLY A 256 10.44 4.66 -8.54
N LYS A 257 9.69 4.40 -7.45
CA LYS A 257 9.98 3.33 -6.49
C LYS A 257 8.74 2.61 -6.00
N PHE A 258 8.95 1.38 -5.56
CA PHE A 258 8.01 0.62 -4.77
C PHE A 258 8.16 0.97 -3.30
N VAL A 259 7.03 1.09 -2.61
CA VAL A 259 6.97 1.22 -1.16
C VAL A 259 5.95 0.21 -0.64
N ALA A 260 6.38 -0.61 0.30
CA ALA A 260 5.58 -1.63 0.94
C ALA A 260 5.51 -1.38 2.45
N VAL A 261 4.37 -1.70 3.06
CA VAL A 261 4.09 -1.39 4.47
C VAL A 261 3.52 -2.60 5.18
N GLY A 262 3.85 -2.72 6.46
CA GLY A 262 3.37 -3.82 7.29
C GLY A 262 3.96 -3.80 8.68
N ARG A 263 4.31 -4.98 9.18
CA ARG A 263 4.76 -5.19 10.55
C ARG A 263 5.88 -6.22 10.66
N ILE A 264 6.71 -6.07 11.69
CA ILE A 264 7.70 -7.06 12.11
C ILE A 264 7.41 -7.46 13.56
N TRP A 265 7.62 -8.74 13.90
CA TRP A 265 7.54 -9.19 15.27
C TRP A 265 8.81 -8.81 16.05
N ASN A 266 8.66 -8.04 17.12
CA ASN A 266 9.77 -7.70 18.00
C ASN A 266 9.99 -8.79 19.06
N ALA A 267 11.25 -9.07 19.41
CA ALA A 267 11.61 -10.04 20.46
C ALA A 267 10.98 -9.73 21.84
N SER A 268 10.59 -8.48 22.07
CA SER A 268 9.89 -8.02 23.27
C SER A 268 8.38 -8.35 23.26
N GLY A 269 7.86 -9.05 22.25
CA GLY A 269 6.50 -9.60 22.21
C GLY A 269 5.42 -8.68 21.64
N TYR A 270 5.77 -7.74 20.77
CA TYR A 270 4.80 -6.85 20.10
C TYR A 270 5.19 -6.57 18.65
N TYR A 271 4.22 -6.14 17.85
CA TYR A 271 4.45 -5.71 16.46
C TYR A 271 5.00 -4.29 16.39
N ILE A 272 5.98 -4.09 15.51
CA ILE A 272 6.51 -2.77 15.12
C ILE A 272 6.12 -2.47 13.69
N ARG A 273 5.75 -1.21 13.44
CA ARG A 273 5.46 -0.74 12.09
C ARG A 273 6.72 -0.77 11.24
N ALA A 274 6.59 -1.21 10.00
CA ALA A 274 7.71 -1.30 9.08
C ALA A 274 7.33 -0.78 7.69
N ILE A 275 8.20 0.04 7.12
CA ILE A 275 8.16 0.52 5.74
C ILE A 275 9.35 -0.10 5.01
N TYR A 276 9.11 -0.65 3.83
CA TYR A 276 10.12 -1.17 2.93
C TYR A 276 10.05 -0.38 1.63
N TYR A 277 11.19 -0.06 1.03
CA TYR A 277 11.24 0.65 -0.25
C TYR A 277 12.32 0.07 -1.16
N SER A 278 12.05 0.14 -2.46
CA SER A 278 12.89 -0.47 -3.50
C SER A 278 12.68 0.23 -4.83
N THR A 279 13.74 0.48 -5.60
CA THR A 279 13.62 1.00 -6.98
C THR A 279 13.35 -0.10 -8.00
N ASP A 280 13.71 -1.35 -7.68
CA ASP A 280 13.61 -2.49 -8.60
C ASP A 280 12.58 -3.55 -8.18
N GLY A 281 11.97 -3.41 -7.00
CA GLY A 281 11.00 -4.35 -6.44
C GLY A 281 11.60 -5.69 -6.01
N ILE A 282 12.93 -5.79 -5.93
CA ILE A 282 13.68 -7.00 -5.62
C ILE A 282 14.57 -6.77 -4.39
N ASN A 283 15.31 -5.67 -4.40
CA ASN A 283 16.22 -5.29 -3.34
C ASN A 283 15.55 -4.24 -2.47
N TRP A 284 15.26 -4.60 -1.22
CA TRP A 284 14.47 -3.77 -0.31
C TRP A 284 15.34 -3.22 0.80
N THR A 285 15.14 -1.93 1.10
CA THR A 285 15.63 -1.30 2.33
C THR A 285 14.46 -1.06 3.26
N SER A 286 14.66 -1.21 4.56
CA SER A 286 13.59 -1.06 5.55
C SER A 286 13.82 0.09 6.51
N LYS A 287 12.72 0.62 7.04
CA LYS A 287 12.67 1.56 8.15
C LYS A 287 11.57 1.14 9.10
N THR A 288 11.93 0.89 10.35
CA THR A 288 10.98 0.57 11.41
C THR A 288 10.57 1.80 12.18
N MET A 289 9.40 1.73 12.79
CA MET A 289 8.82 2.80 13.60
C MET A 289 8.30 2.22 14.90
N GLY A 290 7.59 3.03 15.69
CA GLY A 290 7.00 2.61 16.95
C GLY A 290 6.05 1.41 16.82
N ARG A 291 5.56 0.97 17.97
CA ARG A 291 4.59 -0.13 18.09
C ARG A 291 3.37 0.09 17.19
N GLY A 292 2.93 -0.97 16.53
CA GLY A 292 1.71 -1.01 15.72
C GLY A 292 1.95 -1.69 14.37
N GLU A 293 1.02 -1.44 13.45
CA GLU A 293 0.92 -2.05 12.14
C GLU A 293 0.53 -1.01 11.08
N LEU A 294 0.80 -1.33 9.82
CA LEU A 294 0.44 -0.51 8.67
C LEU A 294 -0.31 -1.37 7.67
N TYR A 295 -1.38 -0.82 7.09
CA TYR A 295 -2.32 -1.58 6.28
C TYR A 295 -2.48 -1.01 4.88
N GLY A 296 -2.44 0.32 4.73
CA GLY A 296 -2.70 1.00 3.45
C GLY A 296 -1.63 2.02 3.10
N ILE A 297 -1.39 2.19 1.80
CA ILE A 297 -0.46 3.18 1.25
C ILE A 297 -0.95 3.68 -0.11
N CYS A 298 -0.80 4.98 -0.36
CA CYS A 298 -0.90 5.55 -1.71
C CYS A 298 0.18 6.61 -1.95
N PRO A 299 0.57 6.85 -3.22
CA PRO A 299 1.44 7.96 -3.57
C PRO A 299 0.76 9.32 -3.35
N VAL A 300 1.55 10.30 -2.95
CA VAL A 300 1.20 11.73 -3.03
C VAL A 300 1.22 12.17 -4.49
N GLN A 301 0.30 13.06 -4.87
CA GLN A 301 0.14 13.61 -6.22
C GLN A 301 0.10 15.13 -6.19
#